data_AF-A0A6M1YF95-F1
#
_entry.id   AF-A0A6M1YF95-F1
#
_cell.length_a   1.000
_cell.length_b   1.000
_cell.length_c   1.000
_cell.angle_alpha   90.00
_cell.angle_beta   90.00
_cell.angle_gamma   90.00
#
_symmetry.space_group_name_H-M   'P 1'
#
loop_
_entity.id
_entity.type
_entity.pdbx_description
1 polymer ?
#
loop_
_entity_poly.entity_id
_entity_poly.type
_entity_poly.pdbx_seq_one_letter_code
_entity_poly.pdbx_strand_id
1 'polypeptide(L)'
;MNAVSQTDSYLNLVLSFSEMEPITLLSVFFLSLARLIPIMILAPFFGSKTTPASIRIMFSISILAILLPQVLFSIKAPIPFDMIFVGYFIKELTIGFILGLLISVPFYIAQTSGTLTDHMRGAQSLQVTDPTTNSKTGPIGIFYNYVLIAVFFIIGGPFFFIDALGKSFQLIPVDKLFNPMFFSMQIPLWKLLVGLFNYILSMSIQLAAPPLIGILMAEMFLG
;
A
#
# COMPACT_ATOMS: atom_id res chain seq x y z
N MET A 1 -29.61 15.10 0.85
CA MET A 1 -29.34 16.31 1.66
C MET A 1 -28.18 15.97 2.58
N ASN A 2 -27.00 16.61 2.39
CA ASN A 2 -25.81 16.61 3.28
C ASN A 2 -24.51 17.05 2.54
N ALA A 3 -24.58 17.47 1.27
CA ALA A 3 -23.41 18.00 0.57
C ALA A 3 -22.99 19.39 1.09
N VAL A 4 -23.97 20.24 1.45
CA VAL A 4 -23.72 21.64 1.83
C VAL A 4 -22.96 21.77 3.16
N SER A 5 -23.22 20.92 4.16
CA SER A 5 -22.53 21.03 5.45
C SER A 5 -21.05 20.65 5.41
N GLN A 6 -20.64 19.78 4.48
CA GLN A 6 -19.23 19.41 4.31
C GLN A 6 -18.46 20.52 3.60
N THR A 7 -19.05 21.17 2.59
CA THR A 7 -18.38 22.25 1.83
C THR A 7 -18.13 23.48 2.70
N ASP A 8 -19.07 23.85 3.58
CA ASP A 8 -18.88 24.93 4.55
C ASP A 8 -17.77 24.61 5.57
N SER A 9 -17.59 23.32 5.89
CA SER A 9 -16.50 22.86 6.75
C SER A 9 -15.15 22.91 6.06
N TYR A 10 -15.07 22.68 4.74
CA TYR A 10 -13.84 22.83 3.96
C TYR A 10 -13.46 24.30 3.75
N LEU A 11 -14.42 25.20 3.57
CA LEU A 11 -14.16 26.64 3.41
C LEU A 11 -13.65 27.29 4.71
N ASN A 12 -14.24 26.96 5.85
CA ASN A 12 -13.72 27.40 7.16
C ASN A 12 -12.31 26.87 7.46
N LEU A 13 -11.95 25.73 6.88
CA LEU A 13 -10.64 25.11 7.01
C LEU A 13 -9.59 25.84 6.15
N VAL A 14 -9.96 26.24 4.93
CA VAL A 14 -9.12 27.09 4.09
C VAL A 14 -8.80 28.42 4.80
N LEU A 15 -9.77 28.97 5.52
CA LEU A 15 -9.61 30.19 6.31
C LEU A 15 -8.76 29.96 7.58
N SER A 16 -8.83 28.78 8.21
CA SER A 16 -7.98 28.40 9.35
C SER A 16 -6.50 28.22 9.01
N PHE A 17 -6.14 27.99 7.74
CA PHE A 17 -4.73 28.00 7.31
C PHE A 17 -4.03 29.34 7.61
N SER A 18 -4.80 30.43 7.72
CA SER A 18 -4.29 31.74 8.06
C SER A 18 -3.92 31.89 9.55
N GLU A 19 -4.40 31.01 10.43
CA GLU A 19 -4.18 31.11 11.89
C GLU A 19 -3.12 30.13 12.42
N MET A 20 -2.67 29.16 11.62
CA MET A 20 -1.66 28.19 12.01
C MET A 20 -0.25 28.68 11.72
N GLU A 21 0.70 28.38 12.62
CA GLU A 21 2.11 28.69 12.35
C GLU A 21 2.61 27.96 11.10
N PRO A 22 3.21 28.66 10.12
CA PRO A 22 3.67 28.06 8.86
C PRO A 22 4.58 26.85 9.03
N ILE A 23 5.34 26.83 10.13
CA ILE A 23 6.26 25.75 10.47
C ILE A 23 5.53 24.43 10.73
N THR A 24 4.36 24.48 11.36
CA THR A 24 3.57 23.29 11.71
C THR A 24 2.93 22.68 10.48
N LEU A 25 2.42 23.51 9.57
CA LEU A 25 1.84 23.07 8.30
C LEU A 25 2.88 22.35 7.44
N LEU A 26 4.11 22.89 7.39
CA LEU A 26 5.22 22.27 6.68
C LEU A 26 5.62 20.92 7.30
N SER A 27 5.72 20.84 8.63
CA SER A 27 6.00 19.58 9.35
C SER A 27 4.98 18.50 9.02
N VAL A 28 3.69 18.84 9.06
CA VAL A 28 2.60 17.89 8.78
C VAL A 28 2.61 17.43 7.34
N PHE A 29 2.90 18.34 6.41
CA PHE A 29 3.05 18.02 4.99
C PHE A 29 4.17 16.98 4.77
N PHE A 30 5.35 17.19 5.35
CA PHE A 30 6.46 16.24 5.21
C PHE A 30 6.17 14.88 5.86
N LEU A 31 5.56 14.86 7.05
CA LEU A 31 5.23 13.62 7.75
C LEU A 31 4.16 12.79 7.03
N SER A 32 3.12 13.45 6.51
CA SER A 32 2.09 12.78 5.72
C SER A 32 2.61 12.28 4.37
N LEU A 33 3.52 13.03 3.73
CA LEU A 33 4.23 12.57 2.53
C LEU A 33 5.10 11.34 2.83
N ALA A 34 5.76 11.29 3.99
CA ALA A 34 6.56 10.15 4.43
C ALA A 34 5.72 8.85 4.58
N ARG A 35 4.44 8.96 4.92
CA ARG A 35 3.49 7.82 4.93
C ARG A 35 3.06 7.41 3.51
N LEU A 36 2.80 8.37 2.62
CA LEU A 36 2.27 8.09 1.28
C LEU A 36 3.33 7.51 0.32
N ILE A 37 4.57 8.00 0.36
CA ILE A 37 5.63 7.57 -0.56
C ILE A 37 5.85 6.04 -0.53
N PRO A 38 6.04 5.38 0.63
CA PRO A 38 6.23 3.93 0.69
C PRO A 38 5.04 3.15 0.11
N ILE A 39 3.82 3.64 0.33
CA ILE A 39 2.60 3.00 -0.19
C ILE A 39 2.59 3.04 -1.71
N MET A 40 2.92 4.19 -2.30
CA MET A 40 3.00 4.37 -3.75
C MET A 40 4.15 3.60 -4.40
N ILE A 41 5.21 3.31 -3.65
CA ILE A 41 6.32 2.49 -4.13
C ILE A 41 5.94 1.01 -4.15
N LEU A 42 5.23 0.53 -3.14
CA LEU A 42 4.89 -0.88 -2.98
C LEU A 42 3.61 -1.31 -3.72
N ALA A 43 2.67 -0.39 -3.93
CA ALA A 43 1.39 -0.68 -4.58
C ALA A 43 1.57 -1.06 -6.07
N PRO A 44 1.27 -2.32 -6.48
CA PRO A 44 1.54 -2.80 -7.83
C PRO A 44 0.67 -2.13 -8.90
N PHE A 45 -0.56 -1.75 -8.55
CA PHE A 45 -1.52 -1.11 -9.45
C PHE A 45 -1.13 0.32 -9.90
N PHE A 46 -0.16 0.96 -9.23
CA PHE A 46 0.39 2.26 -9.66
C PHE A 46 1.52 2.12 -10.70
N GLY A 47 1.75 0.91 -11.23
CA GLY A 47 2.71 0.70 -12.31
C GLY A 47 4.15 0.82 -11.81
N SER A 48 4.52 -0.08 -10.90
CA SER A 48 5.90 -0.21 -10.41
C SER A 48 6.90 -0.12 -11.59
N LYS A 49 7.86 0.83 -11.53
CA LYS A 49 8.87 1.26 -12.54
C LYS A 49 8.43 1.63 -13.97
N THR A 50 7.31 1.16 -14.51
CA THR A 50 6.76 1.71 -15.77
C THR A 50 6.42 3.19 -15.61
N THR A 51 6.05 3.59 -14.39
CA THR A 51 5.84 4.99 -14.01
C THR A 51 7.13 5.59 -13.40
N PRO A 52 7.71 6.64 -14.01
CA PRO A 52 8.82 7.40 -13.43
C PRO A 52 8.57 7.80 -11.98
N ALA A 53 9.61 7.76 -11.14
CA ALA A 53 9.50 8.12 -9.72
C ALA A 53 8.92 9.52 -9.50
N SER A 54 9.24 10.47 -10.40
CA SER A 54 8.72 11.84 -10.35
C SER A 54 7.19 11.88 -10.43
N ILE A 55 6.57 11.09 -11.31
CA ILE A 55 5.12 11.08 -11.47
C ILE A 55 4.45 10.50 -10.20
N ARG A 56 5.05 9.47 -9.60
CA ARG A 56 4.54 8.89 -8.35
C ARG A 56 4.57 9.88 -7.19
N ILE A 57 5.65 10.67 -7.08
CA ILE A 57 5.77 11.72 -6.08
C ILE A 57 4.72 12.81 -6.33
N MET A 58 4.55 13.27 -7.58
CA MET A 58 3.53 14.27 -7.93
C MET A 58 2.10 13.79 -7.62
N PHE A 59 1.80 12.52 -7.89
CA PHE A 59 0.51 11.92 -7.59
C PHE A 59 0.30 11.79 -6.07
N SER A 60 1.35 11.44 -5.32
CA SER A 60 1.34 11.43 -3.84
C SER A 60 1.02 12.80 -3.27
N ILE A 61 1.65 13.85 -3.82
CA ILE A 61 1.42 15.25 -3.41
C ILE A 61 -0.02 15.66 -3.75
N SER A 62 -0.55 15.23 -4.90
CA SER A 62 -1.92 15.54 -5.32
C SER A 62 -2.96 14.90 -4.39
N ILE A 63 -2.78 13.61 -4.04
CA ILE A 63 -3.63 12.94 -3.04
C ILE A 63 -3.48 13.61 -1.68
N LEU A 64 -2.25 13.97 -1.31
CA LEU A 64 -1.99 14.64 -0.05
C LEU A 64 -2.70 15.99 0.02
N ALA A 65 -2.71 16.80 -1.04
CA ALA A 65 -3.41 18.08 -1.06
C ALA A 65 -4.90 17.93 -0.74
N ILE A 66 -5.52 16.82 -1.17
CA ILE A 66 -6.93 16.50 -0.88
C ILE A 66 -7.11 16.05 0.57
N LEU A 67 -6.18 15.26 1.12
CA LEU A 67 -6.26 14.70 2.48
C LEU A 67 -5.75 15.63 3.58
N LEU A 68 -4.88 16.60 3.25
CA LEU A 68 -4.27 17.57 4.16
C LEU A 68 -5.27 18.21 5.13
N PRO A 69 -6.42 18.75 4.68
CA PRO A 69 -7.42 19.33 5.57
C PRO A 69 -7.89 18.37 6.67
N GLN A 70 -8.13 17.11 6.30
CA GLN A 70 -8.58 16.07 7.22
C GLN A 70 -7.49 15.68 8.22
N VAL A 71 -6.22 15.70 7.81
CA VAL A 71 -5.08 15.40 8.69
C VAL A 71 -4.90 16.49 9.74
N LEU A 72 -5.04 17.77 9.36
CA LEU A 72 -4.83 18.91 10.25
C LEU A 72 -5.83 18.97 11.41
N PHE A 73 -7.08 18.57 11.20
CA PHE A 73 -8.07 18.47 12.30
C PHE A 73 -7.70 17.46 13.38
N SER A 74 -6.87 16.47 13.05
CA SER A 74 -6.49 15.40 13.99
C SER A 74 -5.34 15.84 14.92
N ILE A 75 -4.73 17.00 14.67
CA ILE A 75 -3.54 17.47 15.37
C ILE A 75 -3.94 18.40 16.51
N LYS A 76 -3.40 18.14 17.70
CA LYS A 76 -3.68 18.93 18.90
C LYS A 76 -2.45 19.66 19.43
N ALA A 77 -1.24 19.21 19.05
CA ALA A 77 0.02 19.83 19.45
C ALA A 77 0.83 20.37 18.26
N PRO A 78 1.48 21.54 18.37
CA PRO A 78 2.41 22.02 17.36
C PRO A 78 3.64 21.09 17.29
N ILE A 79 4.07 20.77 16.06
CA ILE A 79 5.21 19.87 15.79
C ILE A 79 6.39 20.71 15.27
N PRO A 80 7.35 21.11 16.13
CA PRO A 80 8.54 21.82 15.68
C PRO A 80 9.53 20.89 14.96
N PHE A 81 10.40 21.47 14.12
CA PHE A 81 11.54 20.78 13.51
C PHE A 81 12.66 20.55 14.54
N ASP A 82 12.44 19.59 15.43
CA ASP A 82 13.41 19.17 16.44
C ASP A 82 13.80 17.69 16.26
N MET A 83 14.69 17.15 17.10
CA MET A 83 15.10 15.74 17.06
C MET A 83 13.90 14.76 17.15
N ILE A 84 12.81 15.19 17.81
CA ILE A 84 11.54 14.45 17.91
C ILE A 84 10.86 14.29 16.54
N PHE A 85 11.04 15.26 15.63
CA PHE A 85 10.51 15.20 14.26
C PHE A 85 11.05 13.99 13.49
N VAL A 86 12.34 13.67 13.66
CA VAL A 86 12.96 12.49 13.03
C VAL A 86 12.28 11.21 13.52
N GLY A 87 11.93 11.14 14.80
CA GLY A 87 11.15 10.03 15.36
C GLY A 87 9.76 9.90 14.72
N TYR A 88 9.05 11.01 14.54
CA TYR A 88 7.77 11.02 13.82
C TYR A 88 7.94 10.61 12.35
N PHE A 89 9.00 11.04 11.68
CA PHE A 89 9.25 10.72 10.28
C PHE A 89 9.47 9.22 10.09
N ILE A 90 10.31 8.59 10.92
CA ILE A 90 10.55 7.14 10.88
C ILE A 90 9.26 6.37 11.18
N LYS A 91 8.45 6.85 12.13
CA LYS A 91 7.13 6.28 12.45
C LYS A 91 6.22 6.28 11.22
N GLU A 92 6.05 7.42 10.57
CA GLU A 92 5.16 7.55 9.40
C GLU A 92 5.64 6.70 8.22
N LEU A 93 6.96 6.63 8.00
CA LEU A 93 7.56 5.78 6.97
C LEU A 93 7.27 4.29 7.25
N THR A 94 7.40 3.86 8.50
CA THR A 94 7.11 2.49 8.93
C THR A 94 5.64 2.13 8.73
N ILE A 95 4.72 3.03 9.09
CA ILE A 95 3.27 2.82 8.88
C ILE A 95 2.96 2.75 7.39
N GLY A 96 3.52 3.67 6.60
CA GLY A 96 3.39 3.65 5.15
C GLY A 96 3.88 2.35 4.54
N PHE A 97 5.02 1.83 5.01
CA PHE A 97 5.56 0.56 4.54
C PHE A 97 4.63 -0.62 4.84
N ILE A 98 4.11 -0.71 6.07
CA ILE A 98 3.17 -1.77 6.47
C ILE A 98 1.90 -1.72 5.63
N LEU A 99 1.31 -0.53 5.44
CA LEU A 99 0.11 -0.37 4.62
C LEU A 99 0.38 -0.73 3.15
N GLY A 100 1.50 -0.28 2.59
CA GLY A 100 1.92 -0.64 1.24
C GLY A 100 2.11 -2.15 1.06
N LEU A 101 2.64 -2.84 2.08
CA LEU A 101 2.78 -4.29 2.08
C LEU A 101 1.39 -4.96 2.12
N LEU A 102 0.49 -4.54 2.99
CA LEU A 102 -0.88 -5.11 3.07
C LEU A 102 -1.66 -4.96 1.76
N ILE A 103 -1.51 -3.82 1.09
CA ILE A 103 -2.17 -3.53 -0.20
C ILE A 103 -1.57 -4.36 -1.35
N SER A 104 -0.30 -4.73 -1.27
CA SER A 104 0.38 -5.56 -2.29
C SER A 104 0.15 -7.07 -2.11
N VAL A 105 -0.29 -7.54 -0.94
CA VAL A 105 -0.63 -8.96 -0.65
C VAL A 105 -1.44 -9.65 -1.77
N PRO A 106 -2.62 -9.14 -2.21
CA PRO A 106 -3.44 -9.85 -3.20
C PRO A 106 -2.73 -9.99 -4.55
N PHE A 107 -1.93 -8.99 -4.95
CA PHE A 107 -1.14 -9.03 -6.17
C PHE A 107 0.00 -10.06 -6.08
N TYR A 108 0.68 -10.12 -4.93
CA TYR A 108 1.68 -11.17 -4.70
C TYR A 108 1.07 -12.57 -4.72
N ILE A 109 -0.15 -12.76 -4.20
CA ILE A 109 -0.84 -14.05 -4.25
C ILE A 109 -1.10 -14.48 -5.70
N ALA A 110 -1.67 -13.58 -6.52
CA ALA A 110 -1.94 -13.87 -7.93
C ALA A 110 -0.66 -14.14 -8.73
N GLN A 111 0.37 -13.32 -8.53
CA GLN A 111 1.64 -13.47 -9.23
C GLN A 111 2.34 -14.78 -8.85
N THR A 112 2.45 -15.09 -7.56
CA THR A 112 3.14 -16.31 -7.08
C THR A 112 2.38 -17.57 -7.48
N SER A 113 1.04 -17.54 -7.50
CA SER A 113 0.21 -18.62 -8.04
C SER A 113 0.52 -18.89 -9.51
N GLY A 114 0.52 -17.86 -10.36
CA GLY A 114 0.82 -18.02 -11.79
C GLY A 114 2.26 -18.47 -12.04
N THR A 115 3.23 -17.99 -11.26
CA THR A 115 4.61 -18.51 -11.35
C THR A 115 4.68 -19.98 -11.01
N LEU A 116 3.96 -20.45 -9.97
CA LEU A 116 3.96 -21.85 -9.57
C LEU A 116 3.42 -22.76 -10.68
N THR A 117 2.39 -22.32 -11.39
CA THR A 117 1.88 -23.02 -12.59
C THR A 117 2.92 -23.06 -13.71
N ASP A 118 3.64 -21.95 -13.96
CA ASP A 118 4.73 -21.93 -14.93
C ASP A 118 5.92 -22.83 -14.54
N HIS A 119 6.18 -22.99 -13.23
CA HIS A 119 7.16 -23.95 -12.70
C HIS A 119 6.79 -25.39 -13.07
N MET A 120 5.55 -25.82 -12.81
CA MET A 120 5.16 -27.21 -13.10
C MET A 120 5.00 -27.51 -14.58
N ARG A 121 4.70 -26.52 -15.42
CA ARG A 121 4.67 -26.71 -16.87
C ARG A 121 6.08 -26.87 -17.48
N GLY A 122 7.15 -26.70 -16.71
CA GLY A 122 8.52 -26.69 -17.23
C GLY A 122 8.88 -25.42 -18.02
N ALA A 123 8.06 -24.35 -17.92
CA ALA A 123 8.29 -23.07 -18.61
C ALA A 123 9.37 -22.20 -17.93
N GLN A 124 10.30 -22.82 -17.20
CA GLN A 124 11.33 -22.13 -16.42
C GLN A 124 12.31 -21.33 -17.25
N SER A 125 12.56 -21.77 -18.48
CA SER A 125 13.40 -21.05 -19.44
C SER A 125 12.75 -19.79 -20.01
N LEU A 126 11.45 -19.57 -19.76
CA LEU A 126 10.66 -18.45 -20.31
C LEU A 126 10.35 -17.37 -19.27
N GLN A 127 11.07 -17.34 -18.14
CA GLN A 127 10.88 -16.29 -17.14
C GLN A 127 11.19 -14.92 -17.73
N VAL A 128 10.21 -14.02 -17.67
CA VAL A 128 10.31 -12.64 -18.14
C VAL A 128 10.37 -11.73 -16.91
N THR A 129 11.05 -10.61 -17.01
CA THR A 129 10.98 -9.59 -15.95
C THR A 129 9.62 -8.90 -16.03
N ASP A 130 8.81 -9.02 -14.98
CA ASP A 130 7.55 -8.29 -14.88
C ASP A 130 7.85 -6.77 -14.85
N PRO A 131 7.35 -5.98 -15.82
CA PRO A 131 7.63 -4.55 -15.90
C PRO A 131 7.00 -3.78 -14.73
N THR A 132 5.98 -4.34 -14.07
CA THR A 132 5.42 -3.82 -12.83
C THR A 132 6.37 -4.19 -11.68
N THR A 133 6.29 -5.37 -11.10
CA THR A 133 6.98 -5.72 -9.85
C THR A 133 8.51 -5.86 -9.97
N ASN A 134 9.09 -5.86 -11.17
CA ASN A 134 10.51 -6.14 -11.44
C ASN A 134 10.99 -7.51 -10.94
N SER A 135 10.08 -8.40 -10.58
CA SER A 135 10.40 -9.79 -10.27
C SER A 135 10.55 -10.58 -11.58
N LYS A 136 11.47 -11.55 -11.58
CA LYS A 136 11.46 -12.58 -12.62
C LYS A 136 10.22 -13.44 -12.39
N THR A 137 9.32 -13.43 -13.36
CA THR A 137 8.00 -14.04 -13.23
C THR A 137 7.67 -14.70 -14.57
N GLY A 138 7.01 -15.85 -14.52
CA GLY A 138 6.57 -16.51 -15.73
C GLY A 138 5.44 -15.73 -16.44
N PRO A 139 5.20 -15.99 -17.74
CA PRO A 139 4.16 -15.31 -18.50
C PRO A 139 2.75 -15.42 -17.88
N ILE A 140 2.42 -16.54 -17.24
CA ILE A 140 1.12 -16.75 -16.57
C ILE A 140 1.03 -15.89 -15.31
N GLY A 141 2.13 -15.76 -14.55
CA GLY A 141 2.19 -14.88 -13.39
C GLY A 141 1.97 -13.41 -13.75
N ILE A 142 2.55 -12.94 -14.86
CA ILE A 142 2.32 -11.59 -15.38
C ILE A 142 0.85 -11.41 -15.82
N PHE A 143 0.29 -12.40 -16.51
CA PHE A 143 -1.12 -12.37 -16.92
C PHE A 143 -2.07 -12.28 -15.72
N TYR A 144 -1.85 -13.11 -14.68
CA TYR A 144 -2.65 -13.07 -13.45
C TYR A 144 -2.55 -11.72 -12.73
N ASN A 145 -1.35 -11.12 -12.70
CA ASN A 145 -1.16 -9.80 -12.14
C ASN A 145 -1.96 -8.73 -12.90
N TYR A 146 -1.94 -8.72 -14.24
CA TYR A 146 -2.74 -7.78 -15.03
C TYR A 146 -4.25 -7.99 -14.88
N VAL A 147 -4.72 -9.23 -14.85
CA VAL A 147 -6.14 -9.55 -14.59
C VAL A 147 -6.55 -9.01 -13.23
N LEU A 148 -5.72 -9.20 -12.19
CA LEU A 148 -6.03 -8.72 -10.85
C LEU A 148 -6.04 -7.18 -10.79
N ILE A 149 -5.11 -6.51 -11.48
CA ILE A 149 -5.14 -5.04 -11.62
C ILE A 149 -6.45 -4.60 -12.28
N ALA A 150 -6.87 -5.23 -13.36
CA ALA A 150 -8.13 -4.89 -14.04
C ALA A 150 -9.35 -5.08 -13.10
N VAL A 151 -9.41 -6.20 -12.38
CA VAL A 151 -10.48 -6.47 -11.39
C VAL A 151 -10.48 -5.44 -10.26
N PHE A 152 -9.30 -5.05 -9.77
CA PHE A 152 -9.16 -4.02 -8.74
C PHE A 152 -9.74 -2.68 -9.19
N PHE A 153 -9.51 -2.27 -10.44
CA PHE A 153 -10.10 -1.04 -10.98
C PHE A 153 -11.62 -1.15 -11.19
N ILE A 154 -12.13 -2.30 -11.65
CA ILE A 154 -13.57 -2.53 -11.86
C ILE A 154 -14.36 -2.42 -10.55
N ILE A 155 -13.82 -2.93 -9.45
CA ILE A 155 -14.47 -2.87 -8.13
C ILE A 155 -14.40 -1.45 -7.52
N GLY A 156 -13.66 -0.52 -8.14
CA GLY A 156 -13.42 0.81 -7.57
C GLY A 156 -12.36 0.78 -6.46
N GLY A 157 -11.43 -0.17 -6.51
CA GLY A 157 -10.33 -0.33 -5.55
C GLY A 157 -9.56 0.96 -5.22
N PRO A 158 -9.24 1.85 -6.18
CA PRO A 158 -8.60 3.13 -5.87
C PRO A 158 -9.40 4.02 -4.92
N PHE A 159 -10.73 4.01 -4.97
CA PHE A 159 -11.57 4.79 -4.06
C PHE A 159 -11.54 4.20 -2.65
N PHE A 160 -11.62 2.87 -2.52
CA PHE A 160 -11.44 2.18 -1.24
C PHE A 160 -10.06 2.43 -0.64
N PHE A 161 -9.03 2.49 -1.48
CA PHE A 161 -7.67 2.82 -1.07
C PHE A 161 -7.56 4.22 -0.47
N ILE A 162 -8.15 5.24 -1.11
CA ILE A 162 -8.14 6.61 -0.58
C ILE A 162 -8.92 6.72 0.73
N ASP A 163 -10.08 6.05 0.84
CA ASP A 163 -10.85 6.01 2.10
C ASP A 163 -10.06 5.32 3.23
N ALA A 164 -9.38 4.21 2.93
CA ALA A 164 -8.51 3.53 3.87
C ALA A 164 -7.33 4.40 4.33
N LEU A 165 -6.73 5.19 3.43
CA LEU A 165 -5.71 6.18 3.78
C LEU A 165 -6.26 7.25 4.72
N GLY A 166 -7.44 7.82 4.41
CA GLY A 166 -8.09 8.80 5.28
C GLY A 166 -8.36 8.26 6.69
N LYS A 167 -8.86 7.03 6.79
CA LYS A 167 -9.06 6.32 8.07
C LYS A 167 -7.75 6.06 8.81
N SER A 168 -6.67 5.75 8.09
CA SER A 168 -5.34 5.55 8.70
C SER A 168 -4.84 6.80 9.43
N PHE A 169 -5.06 7.99 8.88
CA PHE A 169 -4.71 9.25 9.54
C PHE A 169 -5.58 9.58 10.77
N GLN A 170 -6.82 9.07 10.81
CA GLN A 170 -7.70 9.19 11.98
C GLN A 170 -7.30 8.24 13.11
N LEU A 171 -6.97 6.98 12.76
CA LEU A 171 -6.60 5.95 13.74
C LEU A 171 -5.23 6.20 14.36
N ILE A 172 -4.25 6.59 13.54
CA ILE A 172 -2.88 6.85 13.97
C ILE A 172 -2.55 8.31 13.62
N PRO A 173 -2.86 9.27 14.52
CA PRO A 173 -2.59 10.67 14.30
C PRO A 173 -1.08 10.93 14.18
N VAL A 174 -0.74 11.97 13.42
CA VAL A 174 0.65 12.32 13.11
C VAL A 174 1.39 12.81 14.36
N ASP A 175 0.69 13.48 15.28
CA ASP A 175 1.29 14.14 16.47
C ASP A 175 1.70 13.19 17.60
N LYS A 176 1.24 11.92 17.58
CA LYS A 176 1.57 10.94 18.63
C LYS A 176 2.64 9.97 18.17
N LEU A 177 3.62 9.73 19.04
CA LEU A 177 4.62 8.67 18.85
C LEU A 177 3.92 7.30 18.92
N PHE A 178 4.59 6.26 18.41
CA PHE A 178 4.12 4.88 18.56
C PHE A 178 3.66 4.65 19.99
N ASN A 179 2.42 4.16 20.17
CA ASN A 179 2.03 3.64 21.47
C ASN A 179 3.06 2.54 21.80
N PRO A 180 3.75 2.59 22.96
CA PRO A 180 4.71 1.56 23.36
C PRO A 180 4.13 0.13 23.32
N MET A 181 2.80 0.00 23.26
CA MET A 181 2.10 -1.25 23.02
C MET A 181 2.36 -1.89 21.64
N PHE A 182 2.75 -1.11 20.61
CA PHE A 182 3.08 -1.64 19.27
C PHE A 182 4.40 -2.45 19.26
N PHE A 183 5.29 -2.18 20.22
CA PHE A 183 6.48 -2.98 20.50
C PHE A 183 6.29 -3.94 21.68
N SER A 184 5.08 -4.01 22.24
CA SER A 184 4.79 -4.92 23.35
C SER A 184 4.86 -6.37 22.91
N MET A 185 5.43 -7.19 23.80
CA MET A 185 5.65 -8.64 23.64
C MET A 185 4.35 -9.45 23.42
N GLN A 186 3.17 -8.82 23.54
CA GLN A 186 1.87 -9.49 23.40
C GLN A 186 1.58 -9.93 21.95
N ILE A 187 2.04 -9.19 20.93
CA ILE A 187 1.96 -9.61 19.51
C ILE A 187 3.25 -9.18 18.80
N PRO A 188 4.31 -10.01 18.80
CA PRO A 188 5.57 -9.62 18.18
C PRO A 188 5.37 -9.43 16.66
N LEU A 189 5.93 -8.34 16.12
CA LEU A 189 5.90 -8.04 14.68
C LEU A 189 6.36 -9.24 13.82
N TRP A 190 7.32 -10.02 14.31
CA TRP A 190 7.79 -11.24 13.66
C TRP A 190 6.67 -12.26 13.43
N LYS A 191 5.78 -12.46 14.42
CA LYS A 191 4.66 -13.41 14.29
C LYS A 191 3.65 -12.92 13.24
N LEU A 192 3.44 -11.61 13.14
CA LEU A 192 2.57 -11.03 12.12
C LEU A 192 3.17 -11.19 10.72
N LEU A 193 4.47 -10.95 10.55
CA LEU A 193 5.17 -11.16 9.28
C LEU A 193 5.15 -12.63 8.83
N VAL A 194 5.44 -13.56 9.74
CA VAL A 194 5.34 -15.00 9.47
C VAL A 194 3.90 -15.40 9.14
N GLY A 195 2.92 -14.85 9.84
CA GLY A 195 1.50 -15.05 9.56
C GLY A 195 1.09 -14.57 8.16
N LEU A 196 1.53 -13.37 7.76
CA LEU A 196 1.30 -12.83 6.42
C LEU A 196 1.97 -13.70 5.34
N PHE A 197 3.19 -14.14 5.58
CA PHE A 197 3.90 -15.03 4.64
C PHE A 197 3.17 -16.36 4.45
N ASN A 198 2.73 -17.00 5.54
CA ASN A 198 1.92 -18.22 5.48
C ASN A 198 0.59 -17.99 4.76
N TYR A 199 -0.04 -16.83 4.99
CA TYR A 199 -1.30 -16.47 4.31
C TYR A 199 -1.08 -16.33 2.80
N ILE A 200 -0.05 -15.61 2.37
CA ILE A 200 0.31 -15.48 0.95
C ILE A 200 0.56 -16.87 0.35
N LEU A 201 1.42 -17.69 0.95
CA LEU A 201 1.76 -19.03 0.45
C LEU A 201 0.52 -19.92 0.29
N SER A 202 -0.30 -20.01 1.35
CA SER A 202 -1.49 -20.86 1.36
C SER A 202 -2.52 -20.44 0.31
N MET A 203 -2.81 -19.14 0.17
CA MET A 203 -3.75 -18.64 -0.84
C MET A 203 -3.21 -18.81 -2.26
N SER A 204 -1.89 -18.66 -2.44
CA SER A 204 -1.25 -18.81 -3.75
C SER A 204 -1.28 -20.26 -4.24
N ILE A 205 -1.02 -21.21 -3.34
CA ILE A 205 -1.15 -22.64 -3.63
C ILE A 205 -2.60 -23.01 -3.93
N GLN A 206 -3.56 -22.51 -3.14
CA GLN A 206 -4.99 -22.77 -3.40
C GLN A 206 -5.42 -22.26 -4.78
N LEU A 207 -4.97 -21.06 -5.17
CA LEU A 207 -5.26 -20.50 -6.49
C LEU A 207 -4.56 -21.29 -7.62
N ALA A 208 -3.37 -21.84 -7.36
CA ALA A 208 -2.64 -22.67 -8.33
C ALA A 208 -3.13 -24.12 -8.38
N ALA A 209 -3.87 -24.61 -7.39
CA ALA A 209 -4.21 -26.02 -7.24
C ALA A 209 -4.97 -26.61 -8.45
N PRO A 210 -6.01 -25.96 -9.01
CA PRO A 210 -6.72 -26.51 -10.16
C PRO A 210 -5.83 -26.73 -11.40
N PRO A 211 -5.05 -25.74 -11.89
CA PRO A 211 -4.15 -25.97 -13.02
C PRO A 211 -3.00 -26.93 -12.68
N LEU A 212 -2.50 -26.95 -11.43
CA LEU A 212 -1.47 -27.89 -10.99
C LEU A 212 -1.94 -29.35 -11.14
N ILE A 213 -3.15 -29.66 -10.68
CA ILE A 213 -3.71 -31.01 -10.78
C ILE A 213 -3.84 -31.42 -12.25
N GLY A 214 -4.32 -30.52 -13.12
CA GLY A 214 -4.44 -30.79 -14.56
C GLY A 214 -3.09 -31.11 -15.22
N ILE A 215 -2.04 -30.35 -14.89
CA ILE A 215 -0.68 -30.57 -15.40
C ILE A 215 -0.13 -31.91 -14.90
N LEU A 216 -0.22 -32.17 -13.59
CA LEU A 216 0.26 -33.42 -13.00
C LEU A 216 -0.45 -34.65 -13.59
N MET A 217 -1.77 -34.56 -13.79
CA MET A 217 -2.51 -35.63 -14.47
C MET A 217 -1.99 -35.85 -15.89
N ALA A 218 -1.76 -34.79 -16.66
CA ALA A 218 -1.22 -34.90 -18.01
C ALA A 218 0.17 -35.54 -18.02
N GLU A 219 1.06 -35.17 -17.10
CA GLU A 219 2.38 -35.80 -16.95
C GLU A 219 2.27 -37.29 -16.63
N MET A 220 1.36 -37.67 -15.73
CA MET A 220 1.12 -39.08 -15.42
C MET A 220 0.59 -39.90 -16.61
N PHE A 221 -0.09 -39.28 -17.57
CA PHE A 221 -0.56 -39.96 -18.78
C PHE A 221 0.51 -40.02 -19.89
N LEU A 222 1.46 -39.08 -19.90
CA LEU A 222 2.51 -38.96 -20.92
C LEU A 222 3.81 -39.69 -20.55
N GLY A 223 4.11 -39.84 -19.26
CA GLY A 223 5.27 -40.58 -18.73
C GLY A 223 5.03 -42.07 -18.64
#